data_AF-A0A6B3GVH2-F1
#
_entry.id   AF-A0A6B3GVH2-F1
#
_cell.length_a   1.000
_cell.length_b   1.000
_cell.length_c   1.000
_cell.angle_alpha   90.00
_cell.angle_beta   90.00
_cell.angle_gamma   90.00
#
_symmetry.space_group_name_H-M   'P 1'
#
loop_
_entity.id
_entity.type
_entity.pdbx_description
1 polymer ?
#
loop_
_entity_poly.entity_id
_entity_poly.type
_entity_poly.pdbx_seq_one_letter_code
_entity_poly.pdbx_strand_id
1 'polypeptide(L)'
;MADVRDREISIEQDHLDGVYRRLEEKIQEAEFLMRDAARRGQVGTPGALAERDAQVFRAGIHLNRLNNEFEDFLFGRIDLLLGKDGEKGPDGAYTSVEPADDAVHPDGTADIAETLHIGRIGVLDADYTPLVIDWRAPAAAPFYRSTPVEPGRVVRRRVIRSKGRQVLGVEDDLMRPELTARLAGEPLAVVGDGALMAALGQARSHTMRDIVASIQAEQDRVIRAPAASVTLVEGGPGTGKTAVALHRAAYLLYQDRRRYAGGILIVSPTPLLVSYTEGVLPSLGEEGQVAIRALGSLVDGAEATAYDPPAAARVKGSARMVQVLRRAARGALDLGAAPPARAGRDEEAGEAPEGQ
;
A
#
# COMPACT_ATOMS: atom_id res chain seq x y z
N MET A 1 36.98 20.54 -0.74
CA MET A 1 36.23 19.78 0.27
C MET A 1 34.95 19.36 -0.40
N ALA A 2 34.62 18.06 -0.41
CA ALA A 2 33.33 17.61 -0.93
C ALA A 2 32.21 18.33 -0.15
N ASP A 3 31.18 18.79 -0.85
CA ASP A 3 30.01 19.38 -0.23
C ASP A 3 29.42 18.37 0.76
N VAL A 4 28.94 18.82 1.93
CA VAL A 4 28.31 17.96 2.94
C VAL A 4 27.18 17.16 2.28
N ARG A 5 26.46 17.80 1.35
CA ARG A 5 25.42 17.15 0.55
C ARG A 5 25.94 15.98 -0.28
N ASP A 6 27.07 16.12 -0.97
CA ASP A 6 27.63 15.05 -1.79
C ASP A 6 28.09 13.86 -0.94
N ARG A 7 28.64 14.14 0.25
CA ARG A 7 29.00 13.10 1.21
C ARG A 7 27.78 12.33 1.68
N GLU A 8 26.71 13.03 2.06
CA GLU A 8 25.47 12.39 2.51
C GLU A 8 24.77 11.62 1.39
N ILE A 9 24.79 12.12 0.15
CA ILE A 9 24.30 11.37 -1.02
C ILE A 9 25.13 10.09 -1.21
N SER A 10 26.45 10.14 -1.08
CA SER A 10 27.32 8.96 -1.18
C SER A 10 27.00 7.93 -0.11
N ILE A 11 26.74 8.35 1.14
CA ILE A 11 26.36 7.44 2.23
C ILE A 11 25.05 6.72 1.92
N GLU A 12 24.03 7.46 1.47
CA GLU A 12 22.76 6.83 1.10
C GLU A 12 22.88 5.97 -0.17
N GLN A 13 23.79 6.31 -1.09
CA GLN A 13 24.11 5.51 -2.27
C GLN A 13 24.75 4.17 -1.88
N ASP A 14 25.74 4.18 -0.97
CA ASP A 14 26.38 2.96 -0.47
C ASP A 14 25.36 2.02 0.20
N HIS A 15 24.42 2.60 0.96
CA HIS A 15 23.32 1.84 1.56
C HIS A 15 22.41 1.24 0.48
N LEU A 16 21.99 2.04 -0.50
CA LEU A 16 21.15 1.60 -1.61
C LEU A 16 21.82 0.46 -2.41
N ASP A 17 23.12 0.56 -2.68
CA ASP A 17 23.89 -0.49 -3.35
C ASP A 17 23.95 -1.79 -2.53
N GLY A 18 24.05 -1.68 -1.20
CA GLY A 18 23.93 -2.81 -0.29
C GLY A 18 22.57 -3.50 -0.37
N VAL A 19 21.49 -2.71 -0.37
CA VAL A 19 20.12 -3.21 -0.51
C VAL A 19 19.92 -3.91 -1.83
N TYR A 20 20.34 -3.32 -2.95
CA TYR A 20 20.19 -3.94 -4.26
C TYR A 20 21.00 -5.23 -4.41
N ARG A 21 22.22 -5.28 -3.86
CA ARG A 21 23.01 -6.53 -3.83
C ARG A 21 22.24 -7.62 -3.10
N ARG A 22 21.63 -7.28 -1.97
CA ARG A 22 20.82 -8.22 -1.19
C ARG A 22 19.57 -8.69 -1.93
N LEU A 23 18.91 -7.79 -2.65
CA LEU A 23 17.76 -8.13 -3.52
C LEU A 23 18.18 -9.08 -4.64
N GLU A 24 19.30 -8.81 -5.30
CA GLU A 24 19.85 -9.68 -6.36
C GLU A 24 20.16 -11.09 -5.85
N GLU A 25 20.79 -11.22 -4.68
CA GLU A 25 21.02 -12.51 -4.04
C GLU A 25 19.71 -13.28 -3.82
N LYS A 26 18.67 -12.59 -3.33
CA LYS A 26 17.35 -13.18 -3.08
C LYS A 26 16.62 -13.59 -4.35
N ILE A 27 16.74 -12.78 -5.40
CA ILE A 27 16.23 -13.09 -6.74
C ILE A 27 16.91 -14.36 -7.26
N GLN A 28 18.25 -14.42 -7.22
CA GLN A 28 19.01 -15.57 -7.69
C GLN A 28 18.70 -16.84 -6.89
N GLU A 29 18.53 -16.73 -5.57
CA GLU A 29 18.10 -17.83 -4.69
C GLU A 29 16.72 -18.34 -5.09
N ALA A 30 15.74 -17.45 -5.28
CA ALA A 30 14.39 -17.81 -5.72
C ALA A 30 14.38 -18.46 -7.12
N GLU A 31 15.12 -17.90 -8.08
CA GLU A 31 15.26 -18.46 -9.42
C GLU A 31 15.95 -19.83 -9.42
N PHE A 32 16.95 -20.02 -8.55
CA PHE A 32 17.60 -21.31 -8.38
C PHE A 32 16.61 -22.36 -7.87
N LEU A 33 15.83 -22.03 -6.83
CA LEU A 33 14.79 -22.91 -6.29
C LEU A 33 13.74 -23.28 -7.34
N MET A 34 13.29 -22.30 -8.13
CA MET A 34 12.34 -22.56 -9.23
C MET A 34 12.93 -23.49 -10.30
N ARG A 35 14.19 -23.27 -10.71
CA ARG A 35 14.88 -24.12 -11.69
C ARG A 35 15.15 -25.53 -11.18
N ASP A 36 15.57 -25.68 -9.92
CA ASP A 36 15.79 -26.98 -9.29
C ASP A 36 14.48 -27.78 -9.20
N ALA A 37 13.39 -27.12 -8.78
CA ALA A 37 12.06 -27.73 -8.74
C ALA A 37 11.57 -28.19 -10.13
N ALA A 38 11.83 -27.40 -11.18
CA ALA A 38 11.50 -27.77 -12.56
C ALA A 38 12.32 -28.97 -13.08
N ARG A 39 13.59 -29.09 -12.67
CA ARG A 39 14.47 -30.20 -13.09
C ARG A 39 14.14 -31.53 -12.43
N ARG A 40 13.63 -31.53 -11.19
CA ARG A 40 13.24 -32.75 -10.44
C ARG A 40 11.86 -33.31 -10.83
N GLY A 41 11.41 -33.03 -12.06
CA GLY A 41 10.03 -33.05 -12.50
C GLY A 41 9.23 -34.37 -12.47
N GLN A 42 9.80 -35.53 -12.09
CA GLN A 42 9.12 -36.82 -12.31
C GLN A 42 9.23 -37.89 -11.20
N VAL A 43 9.90 -37.63 -10.07
CA VAL A 43 10.05 -38.67 -9.04
C VAL A 43 9.74 -38.10 -7.66
N GLY A 44 8.67 -38.60 -7.05
CA GLY A 44 8.26 -38.22 -5.70
C GLY A 44 6.89 -38.77 -5.32
N THR A 45 6.61 -38.81 -4.02
CA THR A 45 5.26 -39.08 -3.52
C THR A 45 4.34 -37.89 -3.84
N PRO A 46 3.01 -38.08 -3.91
CA PRO A 46 2.07 -36.98 -4.13
C PRO A 46 2.23 -35.79 -3.15
N GLY A 47 2.60 -36.08 -1.90
CA GLY A 47 2.90 -35.04 -0.90
C GLY A 47 4.13 -34.20 -1.25
N ALA A 48 5.20 -34.82 -1.75
CA ALA A 48 6.41 -34.12 -2.18
C ALA A 48 6.16 -33.23 -3.40
N LEU A 49 5.28 -33.65 -4.33
CA LEU A 49 4.86 -32.83 -5.46
C LEU A 49 4.04 -31.61 -5.01
N ALA A 50 3.10 -31.79 -4.08
CA ALA A 50 2.30 -30.69 -3.54
C ALA A 50 3.16 -29.67 -2.76
N GLU A 51 4.12 -30.14 -1.95
CA GLU A 51 5.06 -29.27 -1.24
C GLU A 51 5.95 -28.49 -2.20
N ARG A 52 6.45 -29.15 -3.26
CA ARG A 52 7.22 -28.51 -4.33
C ARG A 52 6.41 -27.44 -5.03
N ASP A 53 5.18 -27.75 -5.45
CA ASP A 53 4.34 -26.80 -6.18
C ASP A 53 4.01 -25.59 -5.29
N ALA A 54 3.82 -25.79 -3.98
CA ALA A 54 3.68 -24.69 -3.02
C ALA A 54 4.97 -23.85 -2.88
N GLN A 55 6.15 -24.46 -2.87
CA GLN A 55 7.44 -23.75 -2.83
C GLN A 55 7.67 -22.93 -4.11
N VAL A 56 7.41 -23.51 -5.29
CA VAL A 56 7.53 -22.83 -6.59
C VAL A 56 6.56 -21.66 -6.67
N PHE A 57 5.31 -21.86 -6.25
CA PHE A 57 4.31 -20.80 -6.22
C PHE A 57 4.74 -19.64 -5.31
N ARG A 58 5.25 -19.93 -4.10
CA ARG A 58 5.78 -18.91 -3.18
C ARG A 58 6.99 -18.18 -3.75
N ALA A 59 7.93 -18.91 -4.36
CA ALA A 59 9.10 -18.32 -5.00
C ALA A 59 8.71 -17.42 -6.19
N GLY A 60 7.72 -17.84 -7.00
CA GLY A 60 7.19 -17.06 -8.11
C GLY A 60 6.52 -15.76 -7.66
N ILE A 61 5.69 -15.79 -6.61
CA ILE A 61 5.11 -14.57 -6.01
C ILE A 61 6.21 -13.64 -5.50
N HIS A 62 7.21 -14.21 -4.81
CA HIS A 62 8.31 -13.41 -4.27
C HIS A 62 9.12 -12.73 -5.38
N LEU A 63 9.44 -13.46 -6.45
CA LEU A 63 10.14 -12.96 -7.63
C LEU A 63 9.36 -11.87 -8.36
N ASN A 64 8.05 -12.06 -8.57
CA ASN A 64 7.20 -11.05 -9.22
C ASN A 64 7.18 -9.73 -8.42
N ARG A 65 7.06 -9.82 -7.09
CA ARG A 65 7.13 -8.65 -6.20
C ARG A 65 8.48 -7.94 -6.30
N LEU A 66 9.58 -8.69 -6.31
CA LEU A 66 10.93 -8.11 -6.41
C LEU A 66 11.18 -7.48 -7.78
N ASN A 67 10.61 -8.03 -8.85
CA ASN A 67 10.81 -7.55 -10.22
C ASN A 67 9.98 -6.32 -10.60
N ASN A 68 8.79 -6.14 -10.03
CA ASN A 68 7.87 -5.08 -10.43
C ASN A 68 8.12 -3.72 -9.72
N GLU A 69 9.05 -3.65 -8.77
CA GLU A 69 9.20 -2.49 -7.87
C GLU A 69 10.57 -1.78 -7.94
N PHE A 70 11.17 -1.66 -9.13
CA PHE A 70 12.53 -1.10 -9.26
C PHE A 70 12.63 0.43 -9.37
N GLU A 71 11.52 1.18 -9.38
CA GLU A 71 11.56 2.65 -9.35
C GLU A 71 11.14 3.19 -7.97
N ASP A 72 11.92 4.13 -7.45
CA ASP A 72 11.76 4.81 -6.15
C ASP A 72 11.58 3.85 -4.96
N PHE A 73 12.44 2.83 -4.91
CA PHE A 73 12.41 1.78 -3.89
C PHE A 73 12.64 2.31 -2.47
N LEU A 74 13.71 3.09 -2.29
CA LEU A 74 14.12 3.69 -1.02
C LEU A 74 13.82 5.18 -1.07
N PHE A 75 12.95 5.67 -0.20
CA PHE A 75 12.53 7.08 -0.26
C PHE A 75 12.71 7.84 1.05
N GLY A 76 13.14 7.18 2.13
CA GLY A 76 13.36 7.90 3.37
C GLY A 76 14.22 7.18 4.40
N ARG A 77 14.60 7.96 5.40
CA ARG A 77 15.32 7.51 6.60
C ARG A 77 14.84 8.32 7.80
N ILE A 78 14.71 7.68 8.95
CA ILE A 78 14.51 8.36 10.24
C ILE A 78 15.63 8.01 11.20
N ASP A 79 16.07 9.01 11.96
CA ASP A 79 17.03 8.87 13.03
C ASP A 79 16.33 9.11 14.35
N LEU A 80 16.42 8.12 15.24
CA LEU A 80 15.58 7.96 16.41
C LEU A 80 16.42 7.95 17.69
N LEU A 81 15.88 8.61 18.71
CA LEU A 81 16.33 8.49 20.09
C LEU A 81 16.05 7.07 20.64
N LEU A 82 16.70 6.74 21.76
CA LEU A 82 16.45 5.48 22.48
C LEU A 82 14.97 5.38 22.89
N GLY A 83 14.36 4.21 22.71
CA GLY A 83 12.99 3.95 23.13
C GLY A 83 12.88 3.80 24.64
N LYS A 84 11.80 4.33 25.22
CA LYS A 84 11.53 4.30 26.67
C LYS A 84 11.56 2.90 27.29
N ASP A 85 11.10 1.89 26.57
CA ASP A 85 11.10 0.49 27.01
C ASP A 85 12.43 -0.23 26.73
N GLY A 86 13.25 0.30 25.82
CA GLY A 86 14.48 -0.36 25.37
C GLY A 86 14.23 -1.68 24.63
N GLU A 87 12.98 -2.02 24.33
CA GLU A 87 12.59 -3.29 23.70
C GLU A 87 12.46 -3.12 22.19
N LYS A 88 12.83 -4.17 21.45
CA LYS A 88 12.72 -4.22 19.99
C LYS A 88 11.65 -5.21 19.55
N GLY A 89 10.89 -4.80 18.55
CA GLY A 89 9.87 -5.61 17.89
C GLY A 89 10.46 -6.67 16.96
N PRO A 90 9.60 -7.52 16.36
CA PRO A 90 10.01 -8.56 15.42
C PRO A 90 10.57 -7.98 14.11
N ASP A 91 10.31 -6.71 13.82
CA ASP A 91 10.87 -5.95 12.71
C ASP A 91 12.24 -5.33 13.04
N GLY A 92 12.79 -5.60 14.24
CA GLY A 92 14.10 -5.13 14.68
C GLY A 92 14.12 -3.67 15.16
N ALA A 93 12.99 -2.99 15.12
CA ALA A 93 12.82 -1.60 15.54
C ALA A 93 12.35 -1.49 16.99
N TYR A 94 12.72 -0.44 17.71
CA TYR A 94 12.25 -0.23 19.09
C TYR A 94 10.72 -0.02 19.15
N THR A 95 10.05 -0.64 20.12
CA THR A 95 8.58 -0.65 20.23
C THR A 95 7.96 0.64 20.77
N SER A 96 8.61 1.30 21.73
CA SER A 96 8.11 2.56 22.27
C SER A 96 8.20 3.69 21.25
N VAL A 97 7.13 4.48 21.15
CA VAL A 97 7.10 5.73 20.39
C VAL A 97 7.65 6.93 21.18
N GLU A 98 7.77 6.78 22.51
CA GLU A 98 8.30 7.79 23.41
C GLU A 98 9.80 7.58 23.65
N PRO A 99 10.60 8.66 23.70
CA PRO A 99 12.01 8.57 24.04
C PRO A 99 12.21 8.13 25.49
N ALA A 100 13.33 7.49 25.77
CA ALA A 100 13.77 7.23 27.14
C ALA A 100 14.04 8.55 27.89
N ASP A 101 13.86 8.52 29.21
CA ASP A 101 13.94 9.72 30.06
C ASP A 101 15.34 10.36 30.04
N ASP A 102 16.39 9.56 29.76
CA ASP A 102 17.79 9.97 29.66
C ASP A 102 18.30 10.10 28.21
N ALA A 103 17.42 9.92 27.21
CA ALA A 103 17.81 9.98 25.79
C ALA A 103 18.24 11.38 25.35
N VAL A 104 17.85 12.42 26.08
CA VAL A 104 18.31 13.80 25.90
C VAL A 104 19.07 14.23 27.14
N HIS A 105 20.33 14.60 26.95
CA HIS A 105 21.18 15.05 28.03
C HIS A 105 20.79 16.47 28.51
N PRO A 106 21.10 16.84 29.77
CA PRO A 106 20.77 18.15 30.32
C PRO A 106 21.37 19.34 29.56
N ASP A 107 22.42 19.12 28.77
CA ASP A 107 23.07 20.12 27.93
C ASP A 107 22.43 20.27 26.54
N GLY A 108 21.33 19.56 26.26
CA GLY A 108 20.62 19.58 24.99
C GLY A 108 21.25 18.71 23.90
N THR A 109 22.22 17.86 24.26
CA THR A 109 22.79 16.86 23.35
C THR A 109 22.03 15.55 23.41
N ALA A 110 22.06 14.77 22.34
CA ALA A 110 21.44 13.45 22.29
C ALA A 110 22.17 12.52 21.31
N ASP A 111 22.23 11.23 21.63
CA ASP A 111 22.76 10.21 20.73
C ASP A 111 21.63 9.51 19.96
N ILE A 112 21.81 9.34 18.66
CA ILE A 112 20.93 8.54 17.82
C ILE A 112 21.16 7.07 18.16
N ALA A 113 20.15 6.44 18.73
CA ALA A 113 20.18 5.03 19.12
C ALA A 113 19.82 4.09 17.97
N GLU A 114 19.07 4.59 16.98
CA GLU A 114 18.55 3.79 15.88
C GLU A 114 18.38 4.62 14.61
N THR A 115 18.68 4.00 13.48
CA THR A 115 18.41 4.53 12.14
C THR A 115 17.56 3.52 11.41
N LEU A 116 16.43 3.96 10.87
CA LEU A 116 15.56 3.12 10.04
C LEU A 116 15.46 3.72 8.65
N HIS A 117 15.79 2.93 7.64
CA HIS A 117 15.54 3.26 6.23
C HIS A 117 14.15 2.75 5.83
N ILE A 118 13.36 3.60 5.17
CA ILE A 118 11.98 3.31 4.78
C ILE A 118 11.91 3.19 3.26
N GLY A 119 11.29 2.10 2.81
CA GLY A 119 11.09 1.82 1.39
C GLY A 119 9.79 1.09 1.10
N ARG A 120 9.59 0.79 -0.18
CA ARG A 120 8.37 0.13 -0.66
C ARG A 120 8.24 -1.31 -0.17
N ILE A 121 9.35 -2.02 -0.07
CA ILE A 121 9.43 -3.41 0.43
C ILE A 121 10.44 -3.47 1.56
N GLY A 122 10.14 -4.29 2.58
CA GLY A 122 11.10 -4.64 3.61
C GLY A 122 12.21 -5.56 3.09
N VAL A 123 13.46 -5.25 3.41
CA VAL A 123 14.64 -6.04 3.04
C VAL A 123 15.44 -6.34 4.29
N LEU A 124 15.76 -7.62 4.48
CA LEU A 124 16.62 -8.10 5.56
C LEU A 124 17.98 -8.47 4.98
N ASP A 125 19.05 -8.24 5.74
CA ASP A 125 20.40 -8.70 5.39
C ASP A 125 20.56 -10.23 5.56
N ALA A 126 21.80 -10.71 5.62
CA ALA A 126 22.11 -12.13 5.83
C ALA A 126 21.87 -12.59 7.28
N ASP A 127 22.00 -11.67 8.25
CA ASP A 127 21.84 -11.90 9.68
C ASP A 127 20.41 -11.63 10.17
N TYR A 128 19.47 -11.42 9.24
CA TYR A 128 18.07 -11.06 9.48
C TYR A 128 17.86 -9.69 10.15
N THR A 129 18.86 -8.80 10.06
CA THR A 129 18.74 -7.40 10.46
C THR A 129 18.02 -6.63 9.34
N PRO A 130 17.07 -5.74 9.66
CA PRO A 130 16.40 -4.92 8.66
C PRO A 130 17.37 -3.93 8.00
N LEU A 131 17.56 -4.05 6.69
CA LEU A 131 18.22 -3.03 5.86
C LEU A 131 17.22 -1.96 5.41
N VAL A 132 15.98 -2.37 5.12
CA VAL A 132 14.88 -1.48 4.74
C VAL A 132 13.62 -1.96 5.44
N ILE A 133 12.91 -1.02 6.04
CA ILE A 133 11.60 -1.20 6.64
C ILE A 133 10.54 -0.92 5.58
N ASP A 134 9.62 -1.86 5.41
CA ASP A 134 8.44 -1.66 4.57
C ASP A 134 7.61 -0.49 5.12
N TRP A 135 7.22 0.44 4.26
CA TRP A 135 6.44 1.62 4.65
C TRP A 135 5.14 1.28 5.40
N ARG A 136 4.59 0.08 5.19
CA ARG A 136 3.37 -0.41 5.86
C ARG A 136 3.64 -0.91 7.27
N ALA A 137 4.88 -1.21 7.62
CA ALA A 137 5.25 -1.69 8.95
C ALA A 137 4.91 -0.65 10.03
N PRO A 138 4.56 -1.06 11.26
CA PRO A 138 4.35 -0.15 12.38
C PRO A 138 5.57 0.74 12.66
N ALA A 139 6.79 0.19 12.56
CA ALA A 139 8.03 0.93 12.75
C ALA A 139 8.26 2.07 11.75
N ALA A 140 7.62 2.05 10.57
CA ALA A 140 7.69 3.14 9.60
C ALA A 140 6.68 4.27 9.88
N ALA A 141 5.71 4.08 10.77
CA ALA A 141 4.68 5.09 11.06
C ALA A 141 5.26 6.46 11.48
N PRO A 142 6.34 6.54 12.30
CA PRO A 142 6.94 7.82 12.68
C PRO A 142 7.45 8.65 11.49
N PHE A 143 7.85 8.03 10.37
CA PHE A 143 8.28 8.77 9.18
C PHE A 143 7.16 9.70 8.66
N TYR A 144 5.91 9.25 8.70
CA TYR A 144 4.76 10.00 8.20
C TYR A 144 4.03 10.80 9.28
N ARG A 145 3.97 10.28 10.52
CA ARG A 145 3.18 10.88 11.61
C ARG A 145 3.93 11.95 12.38
N SER A 146 5.24 11.85 12.49
CA SER A 146 6.01 12.75 13.35
C SER A 146 6.00 14.14 12.75
N THR A 147 5.78 15.12 13.62
CA THR A 147 5.84 16.54 13.30
C THR A 147 6.77 17.23 14.30
N PRO A 148 7.26 18.45 14.02
CA PRO A 148 8.05 19.19 15.02
C PRO A 148 7.29 19.46 16.34
N VAL A 149 5.95 19.44 16.33
CA VAL A 149 5.11 19.62 17.52
C VAL A 149 4.95 18.31 18.29
N GLU A 150 4.78 17.19 17.58
CA GLU A 150 4.67 15.84 18.14
C GLU A 150 5.74 14.94 17.52
N PRO A 151 7.03 15.11 17.91
CA PRO A 151 8.14 14.43 17.24
C PRO A 151 8.33 12.97 17.70
N GLY A 152 7.73 12.58 18.83
CA GLY A 152 8.01 11.30 19.46
C GLY A 152 9.51 11.11 19.69
N ARG A 153 10.06 9.99 19.20
CA ARG A 153 11.51 9.70 19.21
C ARG A 153 12.29 10.25 18.02
N VAL A 154 11.63 10.74 16.98
CA VAL A 154 12.30 11.15 15.75
C VAL A 154 13.07 12.43 15.99
N VAL A 155 14.34 12.45 15.60
CA VAL A 155 15.18 13.65 15.60
C VAL A 155 15.23 14.24 14.20
N ARG A 156 15.54 13.40 13.22
CA ARG A 156 15.67 13.77 11.81
C ARG A 156 14.86 12.82 10.95
N ARG A 157 14.15 13.40 9.98
CA ARG A 157 13.55 12.70 8.85
C ARG A 157 14.29 13.13 7.58
N ARG A 158 14.92 12.18 6.92
CA ARG A 158 15.56 12.38 5.61
C ARG A 158 14.64 11.85 4.53
N VAL A 159 14.34 12.69 3.54
CA VAL A 159 13.71 12.27 2.28
C VAL A 159 14.81 11.97 1.28
N ILE A 160 14.75 10.78 0.69
CA ILE A 160 15.72 10.30 -0.29
C ILE A 160 15.02 10.28 -1.64
N ARG A 161 15.56 11.02 -2.62
CA ARG A 161 15.12 10.93 -4.01
C ARG A 161 16.06 9.99 -4.73
N SER A 162 15.58 8.81 -5.08
CA SER A 162 16.31 7.84 -5.89
C SER A 162 15.63 7.65 -7.23
N LYS A 163 16.36 7.25 -8.27
CA LYS A 163 15.80 6.71 -9.50
C LYS A 163 16.56 5.44 -9.87
N GLY A 164 15.87 4.31 -9.85
CA GLY A 164 16.52 2.99 -9.92
C GLY A 164 17.59 2.89 -8.82
N ARG A 165 18.80 2.50 -9.22
CA ARG A 165 19.94 2.31 -8.31
C ARG A 165 20.69 3.59 -7.93
N GLN A 166 20.22 4.74 -8.37
CA GLN A 166 20.94 6.00 -8.16
C GLN A 166 20.21 6.90 -7.18
N VAL A 167 20.90 7.38 -6.14
CA VAL A 167 20.43 8.46 -5.28
C VAL A 167 20.66 9.80 -6.00
N LEU A 168 19.57 10.49 -6.29
CA LEU A 168 19.55 11.81 -6.95
C LEU A 168 19.71 12.97 -5.96
N GLY A 169 19.29 12.77 -4.71
CA GLY A 169 19.45 13.76 -3.68
C GLY A 169 18.80 13.39 -2.35
N VAL A 170 19.19 14.12 -1.32
CA VAL A 170 18.67 13.99 0.04
C VAL A 170 18.22 15.36 0.54
N GLU A 171 17.20 15.36 1.38
CA GLU A 171 16.67 16.55 2.04
C GLU A 171 16.24 16.21 3.45
N ASP A 172 16.71 16.99 4.43
CA ASP A 172 16.47 16.71 5.85
C ASP A 172 15.42 17.67 6.44
N ASP A 173 14.51 17.07 7.21
CA ASP A 173 13.53 17.73 8.05
C ASP A 173 13.82 17.38 9.52
N LEU A 174 14.00 18.41 10.35
CA LEU A 174 14.34 18.25 11.76
C LEU A 174 13.05 18.31 12.60
N MET A 175 12.77 17.21 13.27
CA MET A 175 11.64 17.13 14.22
C MET A 175 11.98 17.79 15.55
N ARG A 176 13.28 17.86 15.89
CA ARG A 176 13.80 18.44 17.13
C ARG A 176 14.99 19.36 16.84
N PRO A 177 14.78 20.50 16.17
CA PRO A 177 15.85 21.41 15.75
C PRO A 177 16.64 22.02 16.92
N GLU A 178 16.10 21.99 18.13
CA GLU A 178 16.75 22.43 19.36
C GLU A 178 17.82 21.47 19.90
N LEU A 179 17.87 20.23 19.42
CA LEU A 179 18.83 19.23 19.90
C LEU A 179 20.11 19.22 19.08
N THR A 180 21.24 19.06 19.77
CA THR A 180 22.52 18.73 19.13
C THR A 180 22.69 17.22 19.11
N ALA A 181 22.22 16.58 18.04
CA ALA A 181 22.26 15.14 17.92
C ALA A 181 23.61 14.62 17.37
N ARG A 182 24.00 13.42 17.80
CA ARG A 182 25.18 12.71 17.31
C ARG A 182 24.82 11.31 16.82
N LEU A 183 25.46 10.89 15.74
CA LEU A 183 25.36 9.54 15.22
C LEU A 183 26.75 8.91 15.22
N ALA A 184 26.91 7.80 15.93
CA ALA A 184 28.19 7.11 16.10
C ALA A 184 29.32 8.04 16.59
N GLY A 185 29.01 8.95 17.53
CA GLY A 185 29.96 9.88 18.13
C GLY A 185 30.24 11.15 17.31
N GLU A 186 29.81 11.20 16.05
CA GLU A 186 29.97 12.37 15.18
C GLU A 186 28.69 13.24 15.18
N PRO A 187 28.80 14.57 15.03
CA PRO A 187 27.63 15.44 14.88
C PRO A 187 26.74 14.97 13.73
N LEU A 188 25.43 14.91 13.97
CA LEU A 188 24.47 14.52 12.94
C LEU A 188 24.48 15.55 11.81
N ALA A 189 24.95 15.15 10.63
CA ALA A 189 24.95 16.01 9.45
C ALA A 189 23.51 16.34 9.04
N VAL A 190 23.26 17.58 8.62
CA VAL A 190 21.94 18.01 8.15
C VAL A 190 22.09 18.70 6.80
N VAL A 191 21.23 18.34 5.85
CA VAL A 191 21.28 18.81 4.46
C VAL A 191 20.00 19.55 4.08
N GLY A 192 20.14 20.61 3.27
CA GLY A 192 19.00 21.37 2.74
C GLY A 192 18.39 22.28 3.79
N ASP A 193 17.07 22.38 3.79
CA ASP A 193 16.34 23.30 4.68
C ASP A 193 16.54 22.97 6.17
N GLY A 194 16.78 21.70 6.53
CA GLY A 194 17.16 21.31 7.89
C GLY A 194 18.45 21.98 8.37
N ALA A 195 19.43 22.19 7.48
CA ALA A 195 20.69 22.86 7.83
C ALA A 195 20.45 24.33 8.16
N LEU A 196 19.55 24.98 7.42
CA LEU A 196 19.12 26.34 7.70
C LEU A 196 18.36 26.42 9.03
N MET A 197 17.47 25.45 9.33
CA MET A 197 16.74 25.42 10.60
C MET A 197 17.67 25.21 11.80
N ALA A 198 18.66 24.31 11.69
CA ALA A 198 19.68 24.11 12.72
C ALA A 198 20.51 25.38 12.96
N ALA A 199 20.84 26.13 11.90
CA ALA A 199 21.56 27.39 12.00
C ALA A 199 20.71 28.56 12.52
N LEU A 200 19.41 28.58 12.22
CA LEU A 200 18.46 29.63 12.60
C LEU A 200 17.79 29.42 13.97
N GLY A 201 18.33 28.53 14.81
CA GLY A 201 17.81 28.22 16.14
C GLY A 201 17.20 29.46 16.82
N GLN A 202 15.86 29.54 16.81
CA GLN A 202 15.00 30.66 17.23
C GLN A 202 14.76 31.82 16.22
N ALA A 203 13.81 31.65 15.30
CA ALA A 203 12.92 32.74 14.87
C ALA A 203 11.65 32.20 14.17
N ARG A 204 10.48 32.71 14.58
CA ARG A 204 9.16 32.31 14.09
C ARG A 204 8.94 32.59 12.60
N SER A 205 8.57 31.56 11.85
CA SER A 205 7.44 31.53 10.88
C SER A 205 7.42 30.15 10.19
N HIS A 206 6.69 29.21 10.78
CA HIS A 206 6.73 27.78 10.47
C HIS A 206 5.58 27.29 9.57
N THR A 207 4.71 28.21 9.14
CA THR A 207 3.35 27.89 8.73
C THR A 207 3.25 26.96 7.51
N MET A 208 4.16 27.04 6.53
CA MET A 208 4.02 26.24 5.29
C MET A 208 4.53 24.80 5.42
N ARG A 209 5.64 24.55 6.15
CA ARG A 209 6.18 23.20 6.34
C ARG A 209 5.35 22.39 7.33
N ASP A 210 4.87 23.04 8.40
CA ASP A 210 3.92 22.45 9.34
C ASP A 210 2.64 21.99 8.64
N ILE A 211 2.17 22.74 7.63
CA ILE A 211 1.00 22.33 6.82
C ILE A 211 1.28 21.05 6.03
N VAL A 212 2.41 20.92 5.34
CA VAL A 212 2.70 19.70 4.56
C VAL A 212 2.90 18.50 5.47
N ALA A 213 3.67 18.65 6.55
CA ALA A 213 3.89 17.59 7.53
C ALA A 213 2.59 17.18 8.23
N SER A 214 1.73 18.14 8.60
CA SER A 214 0.41 17.84 9.18
C SER A 214 -0.54 17.18 8.18
N ILE A 215 -0.56 17.61 6.90
CA ILE A 215 -1.34 16.94 5.85
C ILE A 215 -0.89 15.48 5.69
N GLN A 216 0.42 15.21 5.65
CA GLN A 216 0.94 13.84 5.55
C GLN A 216 0.58 13.01 6.78
N ALA A 217 0.69 13.58 7.99
CA ALA A 217 0.29 12.92 9.23
C ALA A 217 -1.21 12.63 9.29
N GLU A 218 -2.05 13.56 8.83
CA GLU A 218 -3.51 13.37 8.70
C GLU A 218 -3.86 12.27 7.71
N GLN A 219 -3.19 12.24 6.55
CA GLN A 219 -3.36 11.19 5.56
C GLN A 219 -2.94 9.82 6.12
N ASP A 220 -1.79 9.72 6.80
CA ASP A 220 -1.34 8.47 7.42
C ASP A 220 -2.29 8.00 8.54
N ARG A 221 -2.86 8.93 9.32
CA ARG A 221 -3.89 8.60 10.32
C ARG A 221 -5.08 7.90 9.66
N VAL A 222 -5.51 8.38 8.48
CA VAL A 222 -6.59 7.74 7.70
C VAL A 222 -6.14 6.39 7.14
N ILE A 223 -4.94 6.31 6.56
CA ILE A 223 -4.40 5.07 5.99
C ILE A 223 -4.37 3.96 7.04
N ARG A 224 -3.86 4.27 8.24
CA ARG A 224 -3.68 3.29 9.33
C ARG A 224 -4.84 3.23 10.33
N ALA A 225 -5.97 3.87 10.04
CA ALA A 225 -7.13 3.82 10.94
C ALA A 225 -7.61 2.35 11.12
N PRO A 226 -8.04 1.93 12.32
CA PRO A 226 -8.50 0.55 12.56
C PRO A 226 -9.62 0.13 11.61
N ALA A 227 -9.65 -1.16 11.24
CA ALA A 227 -10.64 -1.71 10.31
C ALA A 227 -11.93 -2.22 10.97
N ALA A 228 -12.12 -1.98 12.27
CA ALA A 228 -13.25 -2.52 13.03
C ALA A 228 -14.59 -1.82 12.70
N SER A 229 -14.57 -0.67 12.03
CA SER A 229 -15.76 0.13 11.77
C SER A 229 -15.71 0.85 10.41
N VAL A 230 -16.86 1.42 10.03
CA VAL A 230 -16.95 2.33 8.88
C VAL A 230 -16.10 3.57 9.16
N THR A 231 -15.28 3.97 8.19
CA THR A 231 -14.47 5.20 8.24
C THR A 231 -14.96 6.14 7.15
N LEU A 232 -15.43 7.34 7.53
CA LEU A 232 -15.78 8.40 6.59
C LEU A 232 -14.58 9.33 6.42
N VAL A 233 -14.15 9.53 5.18
CA VAL A 233 -13.03 10.43 4.85
C VAL A 233 -13.55 11.58 4.02
N GLU A 234 -13.59 12.76 4.65
CA GLU A 234 -13.98 14.01 4.00
C GLU A 234 -12.74 14.87 3.72
N GLY A 235 -12.82 15.68 2.68
CA GLY A 235 -11.76 16.64 2.38
C GLY A 235 -12.06 17.45 1.13
N GLY A 236 -11.42 18.61 0.98
CA GLY A 236 -11.58 19.46 -0.20
C GLY A 236 -11.03 18.85 -1.51
N PRO A 237 -11.33 19.44 -2.67
CA PRO A 237 -10.72 19.03 -3.94
C PRO A 237 -9.19 19.04 -3.86
N GLY A 238 -8.52 18.07 -4.50
CA GLY A 238 -7.06 18.01 -4.56
C GLY A 238 -6.35 17.45 -3.31
N THR A 239 -7.05 17.10 -2.23
CA THR A 239 -6.43 16.60 -0.99
C THR A 239 -5.92 15.15 -1.03
N GLY A 240 -5.83 14.54 -2.21
CA GLY A 240 -5.27 13.18 -2.36
C GLY A 240 -6.14 12.01 -1.86
N LYS A 241 -7.44 12.22 -1.59
CA LYS A 241 -8.34 11.17 -1.03
C LYS A 241 -8.29 9.82 -1.76
N THR A 242 -8.25 9.83 -3.10
CA THR A 242 -8.17 8.59 -3.90
C THR A 242 -6.86 7.85 -3.61
N ALA A 243 -5.73 8.56 -3.58
CA ALA A 243 -4.44 7.96 -3.24
C ALA A 243 -4.45 7.43 -1.79
N VAL A 244 -4.99 8.19 -0.83
CA VAL A 244 -5.15 7.76 0.57
C VAL A 244 -5.97 6.47 0.66
N ALA A 245 -7.06 6.35 -0.09
CA ALA A 245 -7.90 5.15 -0.11
C ALA A 245 -7.15 3.92 -0.66
N LEU A 246 -6.35 4.08 -1.72
CA LEU A 246 -5.53 3.01 -2.30
C LEU A 246 -4.43 2.56 -1.33
N HIS A 247 -3.72 3.51 -0.72
CA HIS A 247 -2.70 3.21 0.29
C HIS A 247 -3.33 2.53 1.52
N ARG A 248 -4.53 2.96 1.94
CA ARG A 248 -5.28 2.28 3.00
C ARG A 248 -5.58 0.83 2.65
N ALA A 249 -6.00 0.53 1.42
CA ALA A 249 -6.24 -0.84 0.99
C ALA A 249 -4.97 -1.70 1.09
N ALA A 250 -3.83 -1.20 0.60
CA ALA A 250 -2.54 -1.89 0.69
C ALA A 250 -2.08 -2.08 2.15
N TYR A 251 -2.29 -1.09 3.02
CA TYR A 251 -1.98 -1.19 4.45
C TYR A 251 -2.83 -2.28 5.13
N LEU A 252 -4.13 -2.32 4.86
CA LEU A 252 -5.03 -3.32 5.44
C LEU A 252 -4.67 -4.75 5.00
N LEU A 253 -4.34 -4.94 3.72
CA LEU A 253 -3.84 -6.22 3.19
C LEU A 253 -2.54 -6.65 3.90
N TYR A 254 -1.61 -5.72 4.12
CA TYR A 254 -0.39 -6.00 4.86
C TYR A 254 -0.65 -6.38 6.33
N GLN A 255 -1.50 -5.61 7.03
CA GLN A 255 -1.73 -5.77 8.46
C GLN A 255 -2.44 -7.09 8.80
N ASP A 256 -3.44 -7.51 8.02
CA ASP A 256 -4.23 -8.70 8.31
C ASP A 256 -4.60 -9.47 7.03
N ARG A 257 -3.59 -10.10 6.42
CA ARG A 257 -3.75 -10.91 5.19
C ARG A 257 -4.82 -11.99 5.30
N ARG A 258 -5.04 -12.56 6.49
CA ARG A 258 -6.04 -13.62 6.68
C ARG A 258 -7.45 -13.06 6.62
N ARG A 259 -7.71 -11.94 7.29
CA ARG A 259 -9.01 -11.27 7.27
C ARG A 259 -9.39 -10.79 5.87
N TYR A 260 -8.42 -10.35 5.06
CA TYR A 260 -8.64 -9.85 3.71
C TYR A 260 -8.25 -10.85 2.61
N ALA A 261 -8.22 -12.15 2.91
CA ALA A 261 -7.89 -13.17 1.92
C ALA A 261 -8.87 -13.20 0.73
N GLY A 262 -10.12 -12.74 0.93
CA GLY A 262 -11.11 -12.56 -0.14
C GLY A 262 -10.91 -11.32 -1.00
N GLY A 263 -9.88 -10.52 -0.71
CA GLY A 263 -9.56 -9.28 -1.40
C GLY A 263 -10.33 -8.06 -0.91
N ILE A 264 -10.02 -6.91 -1.52
CA ILE A 264 -10.64 -5.61 -1.28
C ILE A 264 -11.35 -5.16 -2.56
N LEU A 265 -12.63 -4.80 -2.47
CA LEU A 265 -13.37 -4.19 -3.57
C LEU A 265 -13.37 -2.66 -3.45
N ILE A 266 -12.85 -1.99 -4.46
CA ILE A 266 -12.92 -0.54 -4.63
C ILE A 266 -14.00 -0.24 -5.66
N VAL A 267 -15.04 0.47 -5.22
CA VAL A 267 -16.13 0.90 -6.10
C VAL A 267 -15.86 2.32 -6.57
N SER A 268 -15.67 2.47 -7.88
CA SER A 268 -15.49 3.74 -8.54
C SER A 268 -16.82 4.27 -9.12
N PRO A 269 -17.09 5.59 -9.06
CA PRO A 269 -18.26 6.17 -9.70
C PRO A 269 -18.24 6.07 -11.22
N THR A 270 -17.06 6.02 -11.86
CA THR A 270 -16.94 6.01 -13.33
C THR A 270 -15.86 5.03 -13.81
N PRO A 271 -16.00 4.45 -15.01
CA PRO A 271 -14.97 3.61 -15.62
C PRO A 271 -13.64 4.36 -15.84
N LEU A 272 -13.68 5.64 -16.21
CA LEU A 272 -12.46 6.44 -16.39
C LEU A 272 -11.61 6.50 -15.11
N LEU A 273 -12.25 6.64 -13.95
CA LEU A 273 -11.52 6.66 -12.68
C LEU A 273 -10.98 5.27 -12.32
N VAL A 274 -11.62 4.17 -12.76
CA VAL A 274 -11.06 2.81 -12.62
C VAL A 274 -9.71 2.73 -13.33
N SER A 275 -9.66 3.09 -14.61
CA SER A 275 -8.43 3.05 -15.40
C SER A 275 -7.32 3.94 -14.83
N TYR A 276 -7.67 5.09 -14.25
CA TYR A 276 -6.71 5.94 -13.55
C TYR A 276 -6.15 5.26 -12.29
N THR A 277 -7.01 4.63 -11.49
CA THR A 277 -6.57 3.96 -10.24
C THR A 277 -5.81 2.66 -10.47
N GLU A 278 -6.11 1.93 -11.54
CA GLU A 278 -5.38 0.74 -11.96
C GLU A 278 -3.93 1.03 -12.35
N GLY A 279 -3.57 2.28 -12.70
CA GLY A 279 -2.18 2.66 -12.93
C GLY A 279 -1.36 2.88 -11.65
N VAL A 280 -2.02 3.04 -10.49
CA VAL A 280 -1.39 3.41 -9.21
C VAL A 280 -1.20 2.20 -8.28
N LEU A 281 -2.08 1.20 -8.37
CA LEU A 281 -1.99 -0.05 -7.60
C LEU A 281 -0.89 -1.04 -8.01
N PRO A 282 -0.50 -1.19 -9.29
CA PRO A 282 0.55 -2.13 -9.71
C PRO A 282 1.87 -1.87 -8.99
N SER A 283 2.13 -0.62 -8.62
CA SER A 283 3.32 -0.20 -7.87
C SER A 283 3.29 -0.55 -6.38
N LEU A 284 2.23 -1.17 -5.87
CA LEU A 284 2.06 -1.51 -4.44
C LEU A 284 2.18 -3.02 -4.14
N GLY A 285 2.41 -3.87 -5.15
CA GLY A 285 2.68 -5.30 -4.96
C GLY A 285 1.48 -6.16 -4.51
N GLU A 286 0.25 -5.66 -4.73
CA GLU A 286 -1.03 -6.28 -4.30
C GLU A 286 -1.85 -6.85 -5.48
N GLU A 287 -1.17 -7.28 -6.55
CA GLU A 287 -1.79 -7.85 -7.75
C GLU A 287 -2.78 -8.99 -7.41
N GLY A 288 -4.02 -8.85 -7.87
CA GLY A 288 -5.08 -9.85 -7.68
C GLY A 288 -5.80 -9.82 -6.32
N GLN A 289 -5.35 -9.03 -5.34
CA GLN A 289 -6.03 -8.88 -4.05
C GLN A 289 -6.93 -7.65 -3.97
N VAL A 290 -6.78 -6.69 -4.88
CA VAL A 290 -7.65 -5.51 -4.98
C VAL A 290 -8.40 -5.56 -6.32
N ALA A 291 -9.73 -5.58 -6.25
CA ALA A 291 -10.59 -5.46 -7.41
C ALA A 291 -11.18 -4.04 -7.48
N ILE A 292 -11.03 -3.37 -8.61
CA ILE A 292 -11.63 -2.05 -8.84
C ILE A 292 -12.76 -2.21 -9.85
N ARG A 293 -13.95 -1.74 -9.52
CA ARG A 293 -15.10 -1.81 -10.43
C ARG A 293 -15.84 -0.49 -10.47
N ALA A 294 -16.34 -0.13 -11.66
CA ALA A 294 -17.24 0.99 -11.80
C ALA A 294 -18.64 0.60 -11.31
N LEU A 295 -19.41 1.57 -10.79
CA LEU A 295 -20.80 1.34 -10.38
C LEU A 295 -21.65 0.63 -11.45
N GLY A 296 -21.42 0.95 -12.72
CA GLY A 296 -22.13 0.36 -13.86
C GLY A 296 -21.78 -1.10 -14.16
N SER A 297 -20.68 -1.64 -13.62
CA SER A 297 -20.19 -3.00 -13.89
C SER A 297 -19.95 -3.81 -12.60
N LEU A 298 -20.64 -3.45 -11.52
CA LEU A 298 -20.57 -4.14 -10.23
C LEU A 298 -21.21 -5.53 -10.24
N VAL A 299 -22.19 -5.75 -11.09
CA VAL A 299 -22.92 -7.02 -11.17
C VAL A 299 -22.37 -7.84 -12.33
N ASP A 300 -21.93 -9.06 -12.05
CA ASP A 300 -21.41 -9.94 -13.09
C ASP A 300 -22.46 -10.24 -14.16
N GLY A 301 -22.05 -10.15 -15.43
CA GLY A 301 -22.93 -10.35 -16.58
C GLY A 301 -23.85 -9.17 -16.92
N ALA A 302 -23.77 -8.05 -16.18
CA ALA A 302 -24.54 -6.85 -16.46
C ALA A 302 -23.65 -5.61 -16.51
N GLU A 303 -23.76 -4.85 -17.61
CA GLU A 303 -23.04 -3.60 -17.80
C GLU A 303 -24.03 -2.47 -18.09
N ALA A 304 -23.96 -1.40 -17.29
CA ALA A 304 -24.75 -0.21 -17.51
C ALA A 304 -24.20 0.59 -18.69
N THR A 305 -25.00 0.73 -19.74
CA THR A 305 -24.64 1.46 -20.97
C THR A 305 -25.16 2.90 -20.99
N ALA A 306 -25.95 3.31 -19.98
CA ALA A 306 -26.59 4.62 -19.92
C ALA A 306 -26.64 5.16 -18.48
N TYR A 307 -26.68 6.49 -18.38
CA TYR A 307 -26.89 7.19 -17.11
C TYR A 307 -28.31 7.72 -17.02
N ASP A 308 -28.98 7.44 -15.90
CA ASP A 308 -30.30 7.99 -15.61
C ASP A 308 -30.22 9.49 -15.28
N PRO A 309 -31.25 10.28 -15.64
CA PRO A 309 -31.40 11.64 -15.13
C PRO A 309 -31.44 11.66 -13.58
N PRO A 310 -30.97 12.73 -12.91
CA PRO A 310 -30.85 12.76 -11.44
C PRO A 310 -32.14 12.41 -10.67
N ALA A 311 -33.31 12.81 -11.20
CA ALA A 311 -34.59 12.49 -10.60
C ALA A 311 -34.89 10.97 -10.64
N ALA A 312 -34.63 10.31 -11.77
CA ALA A 312 -34.83 8.87 -11.92
C ALA A 312 -33.81 8.07 -11.11
N ALA A 313 -32.53 8.48 -11.14
CA ALA A 313 -31.47 7.87 -10.35
C ALA A 313 -31.78 7.89 -8.84
N ARG A 314 -32.32 9.00 -8.31
CA ARG A 314 -32.72 9.11 -6.90
C ARG A 314 -33.83 8.12 -6.52
N VAL A 315 -34.82 7.92 -7.39
CA VAL A 315 -35.90 6.97 -7.13
C VAL A 315 -35.38 5.53 -7.21
N LYS A 316 -34.64 5.19 -8.27
CA LYS A 316 -34.04 3.87 -8.49
C LYS A 316 -33.02 3.47 -7.42
N GLY A 317 -32.21 4.40 -6.93
CA GLY A 317 -31.23 4.18 -5.87
C GLY A 317 -31.79 4.15 -4.44
N SER A 318 -33.11 4.32 -4.27
CA SER A 318 -33.74 4.32 -2.95
C SER A 318 -34.20 2.92 -2.53
N ALA A 319 -34.30 2.68 -1.22
CA ALA A 319 -34.84 1.44 -0.66
C ALA A 319 -36.27 1.12 -1.11
N ARG A 320 -37.03 2.12 -1.60
CA ARG A 320 -38.37 1.92 -2.16
C ARG A 320 -38.35 1.03 -3.41
N MET A 321 -37.26 1.08 -4.18
CA MET A 321 -37.11 0.28 -5.40
C MET A 321 -37.10 -1.23 -5.10
N VAL A 322 -36.69 -1.64 -3.88
CA VAL A 322 -36.77 -3.05 -3.45
C VAL A 322 -38.21 -3.57 -3.48
N GLN A 323 -39.19 -2.76 -3.09
CA GLN A 323 -40.60 -3.17 -3.14
C GLN A 323 -41.11 -3.29 -4.58
N VAL A 324 -40.69 -2.37 -5.45
CA VAL A 324 -41.04 -2.39 -6.87
C VAL A 324 -40.46 -3.64 -7.54
N LEU A 325 -39.17 -3.92 -7.32
CA LEU A 325 -38.48 -5.10 -7.85
C LEU A 325 -39.11 -6.41 -7.35
N ARG A 326 -39.48 -6.49 -6.06
CA ARG A 326 -40.17 -7.68 -5.53
C ARG A 326 -41.52 -7.91 -6.19
N ARG A 327 -42.31 -6.86 -6.45
CA ARG A 327 -43.60 -6.99 -7.15
C ARG A 327 -43.41 -7.37 -8.61
N ALA A 328 -42.44 -6.75 -9.29
CA ALA A 328 -42.12 -7.06 -10.69
C ALA A 328 -41.66 -8.51 -10.85
N ALA A 329 -40.78 -8.99 -9.98
CA ALA A 329 -40.30 -10.37 -10.01
C ALA A 329 -41.44 -11.39 -9.80
N ARG A 330 -42.39 -11.12 -8.89
CA ARG A 330 -43.58 -11.97 -8.71
C ARG A 330 -44.47 -11.97 -9.95
N GLY A 331 -44.79 -10.80 -10.49
CA GLY A 331 -45.60 -10.69 -11.70
C GLY A 331 -44.96 -11.40 -12.91
N ALA A 332 -43.63 -11.39 -13.02
CA ALA A 332 -42.92 -12.11 -14.08
C ALA A 332 -43.06 -13.64 -13.96
N LEU A 333 -43.11 -14.19 -12.74
CA LEU A 333 -43.37 -15.62 -12.52
C LEU A 333 -44.82 -15.98 -12.85
N ASP A 334 -45.77 -15.11 -12.49
CA ASP A 334 -47.19 -15.31 -12.78
C ASP A 334 -47.50 -15.26 -14.29
N LEU A 335 -46.75 -14.47 -15.06
CA LEU A 335 -46.85 -14.37 -16.52
C LEU A 335 -46.09 -15.48 -17.27
N GLY A 336 -45.13 -16.16 -16.61
CA GLY A 336 -44.34 -17.25 -17.18
C GLY A 336 -45.02 -18.63 -17.15
N ALA A 337 -46.16 -18.76 -16.47
CA ALA A 337 -46.98 -19.97 -16.48
C ALA A 337 -47.96 -19.93 -17.67
N ALA A 338 -47.48 -20.26 -18.88
CA ALA A 338 -48.40 -20.49 -20.01
C ALA A 338 -49.29 -21.71 -19.71
N PRO A 339 -50.63 -21.65 -19.92
CA PRO A 339 -51.49 -22.81 -19.73
C PRO A 339 -51.18 -23.90 -20.77
N PRO A 340 -51.36 -25.20 -20.45
CA PRO A 340 -51.04 -26.28 -21.39
C PRO A 340 -51.89 -26.15 -22.66
N ALA A 341 -51.23 -26.23 -23.81
CA ALA A 341 -51.86 -26.18 -25.12
C ALA A 341 -52.91 -27.30 -25.23
N ARG A 342 -54.15 -26.92 -25.55
CA ARG A 342 -55.20 -27.89 -25.90
C ARG A 342 -54.80 -28.58 -27.20
N ALA A 343 -54.57 -29.90 -27.14
CA ALA A 343 -54.42 -30.74 -28.31
C ALA A 343 -55.72 -30.66 -29.15
N GLY A 344 -55.61 -30.07 -30.34
CA GLY A 344 -56.64 -30.12 -31.36
C GLY A 344 -56.76 -31.54 -31.90
N ARG A 345 -58.00 -32.01 -32.04
CA ARG A 345 -58.35 -33.31 -32.60
C ARG A 345 -57.96 -33.37 -34.07
N ASP A 346 -57.39 -34.50 -34.47
CA ASP A 346 -57.21 -34.90 -35.85
C ASP A 346 -58.57 -34.97 -36.55
N GLU A 347 -58.74 -34.21 -37.64
CA GLU A 347 -59.75 -34.48 -38.67
C GLU A 347 -59.03 -34.81 -39.97
N GLU A 348 -59.19 -36.08 -40.37
CA GLU A 348 -58.78 -36.68 -41.62
C GLU A 348 -59.38 -35.92 -42.82
N ALA A 349 -58.53 -35.42 -43.72
CA ALA A 349 -58.96 -34.97 -45.04
C ALA A 349 -58.74 -36.11 -46.04
N GLY A 350 -59.87 -36.72 -46.44
CA GLY A 350 -59.95 -37.81 -47.39
C GLY A 350 -59.56 -37.43 -48.83
N GLU A 351 -59.03 -38.46 -49.47
CA GLU A 351 -58.70 -38.67 -50.88
C GLU A 351 -59.85 -38.33 -51.85
N ALA A 352 -59.54 -37.76 -53.02
CA ALA A 352 -60.39 -37.83 -54.21
C ALA A 352 -59.53 -37.91 -55.49
N PRO A 353 -59.99 -38.63 -56.54
CA PRO A 353 -59.09 -39.31 -57.49
C PRO A 353 -59.00 -38.66 -58.88
N GLU A 354 -58.00 -39.12 -59.66
CA GLU A 354 -57.79 -38.79 -61.07
C GLU A 354 -58.87 -39.37 -62.01
N GLY A 355 -59.20 -38.61 -63.06
CA GLY A 355 -59.46 -39.18 -64.41
C GLY A 355 -60.87 -39.03 -65.01
N GLN A 356 -61.03 -38.06 -65.92
CA GLN A 356 -61.37 -38.30 -67.33
C GLN A 356 -61.05 -37.08 -68.20
#